data_AF-A0A4R9GIA2-F1
#
_entry.id   AF-A0A4R9GIA2-F1
#
_cell.length_a   1.000
_cell.length_b   1.000
_cell.length_c   1.000
_cell.angle_alpha   90.00
_cell.angle_beta   90.00
_cell.angle_gamma   90.00
#
_symmetry.space_group_name_H-M   'P 1'
#
loop_
_entity.id
_entity.type
_entity.pdbx_description
1 polymer ?
#
loop_
_entity_poly.entity_id
_entity_poly.type
_entity_poly.pdbx_seq_one_letter_code
_entity_poly.pdbx_strand_id
1 'polypeptide(L)'
;MKVTPEPNRNHRRKRDFGLSLSSSLYSPVPAAVPESQIPDSKSQFFELVENLLPYSQEKTRDLNSLLRDLPDAERNFLKSPSYENLNVYKRIVQSILREVMDRNAKVETLRSRAKGGSEKMYQIVTIIDEKVQTLADFIIHPENSTFDLMKRMENIRGLLVDLTS
;
A
#
# COMPACT_ATOMS: atom_id res chain seq x y z
N MET A 1 -32.52 -69.52 -56.32
CA MET A 1 -32.65 -68.14 -55.82
C MET A 1 -33.89 -68.06 -54.94
N LYS A 2 -33.73 -67.83 -53.63
CA LYS A 2 -34.84 -67.60 -52.69
C LYS A 2 -34.49 -66.42 -51.80
N VAL A 3 -35.40 -65.45 -51.76
CA VAL A 3 -35.44 -64.32 -50.84
C VAL A 3 -36.37 -64.73 -49.69
N THR A 4 -35.97 -64.46 -48.44
CA THR A 4 -36.90 -64.18 -47.32
C THR A 4 -36.14 -63.45 -46.19
N PRO A 5 -36.84 -62.63 -45.38
CA PRO A 5 -36.27 -61.48 -44.69
C PRO A 5 -36.08 -61.65 -43.16
N GLU A 6 -35.50 -60.61 -42.57
CA GLU A 6 -35.12 -60.36 -41.17
C GLU A 6 -36.12 -60.76 -40.06
N PRO A 7 -35.61 -60.91 -38.81
CA PRO A 7 -36.05 -59.98 -37.78
C PRO A 7 -34.96 -59.51 -36.79
N ASN A 8 -34.74 -58.19 -36.76
CA ASN A 8 -34.71 -57.32 -35.58
C ASN A 8 -34.49 -57.97 -34.19
N ARG A 9 -33.32 -57.74 -33.60
CA ARG A 9 -33.10 -57.81 -32.14
C ARG A 9 -32.33 -56.60 -31.63
N ASN A 10 -33.11 -55.61 -31.20
CA ASN A 10 -32.76 -54.58 -30.22
C ASN A 10 -31.77 -55.07 -29.14
N HIS A 11 -30.55 -54.53 -29.14
CA HIS A 11 -29.69 -54.52 -27.96
C HIS A 11 -29.22 -53.09 -27.68
N ARG A 12 -29.88 -52.51 -26.68
CA ARG A 12 -29.42 -51.46 -25.75
C ARG A 12 -28.30 -50.55 -26.25
N ARG A 13 -28.69 -49.35 -26.69
CA ARG A 13 -27.80 -48.17 -26.70
C ARG A 13 -27.28 -47.95 -25.27
N LYS A 14 -25.98 -48.20 -25.04
CA LYS A 14 -25.29 -47.56 -23.94
C LYS A 14 -25.23 -46.07 -24.27
N ARG A 15 -25.92 -45.27 -23.45
CA ARG A 15 -25.80 -43.82 -23.46
C ARG A 15 -24.48 -43.52 -22.77
N ASP A 16 -23.44 -43.26 -23.54
CA ASP A 16 -22.25 -42.61 -23.02
C ASP A 16 -22.64 -41.16 -22.73
N PHE A 17 -23.11 -40.92 -21.51
CA PHE A 17 -23.17 -39.57 -20.95
C PHE A 17 -21.73 -39.12 -20.70
N GLY A 18 -21.07 -38.65 -21.76
CA GLY A 18 -19.88 -37.83 -21.64
C GLY A 18 -20.28 -36.50 -21.01
N LEU A 19 -20.29 -36.45 -19.68
CA LEU A 19 -20.22 -35.20 -18.95
C LEU A 19 -18.82 -34.63 -19.19
N SER A 20 -18.66 -33.84 -20.25
CA SER A 20 -17.56 -32.89 -20.34
C SER A 20 -17.80 -31.84 -19.25
N LEU A 21 -17.32 -32.13 -18.05
CA LEU A 21 -17.15 -31.12 -17.01
C LEU A 21 -16.04 -30.21 -17.53
N SER A 22 -16.42 -29.06 -18.09
CA SER A 22 -15.50 -27.99 -18.41
C SER A 22 -14.83 -27.53 -17.11
N SER A 23 -13.65 -28.08 -16.83
CA SER A 23 -12.79 -27.72 -15.70
C SER A 23 -12.08 -26.40 -15.98
N SER A 24 -12.84 -25.34 -16.25
CA SER A 24 -12.29 -24.01 -16.46
C SER A 24 -13.12 -22.96 -15.73
N LEU A 25 -13.10 -23.03 -14.39
CA LEU A 25 -13.45 -21.92 -13.51
C LEU A 25 -12.56 -21.89 -12.25
N TYR A 26 -11.29 -22.28 -12.39
CA TYR A 26 -10.27 -21.99 -11.38
C TYR A 26 -9.19 -21.15 -12.04
N SER A 27 -9.33 -19.83 -11.95
CA SER A 27 -8.19 -18.94 -12.16
C SER A 27 -7.28 -19.13 -10.95
N PRO A 28 -6.03 -19.59 -11.12
CA PRO A 28 -5.11 -19.68 -10.00
C PRO A 28 -4.95 -18.29 -9.37
N VAL A 29 -5.04 -18.21 -8.04
CA VAL A 29 -4.59 -17.05 -7.28
C VAL A 29 -3.17 -16.74 -7.75
N PRO A 30 -2.85 -15.51 -8.18
CA PRO A 30 -1.49 -15.17 -8.58
C PRO A 30 -0.56 -15.51 -7.42
N ALA A 31 0.45 -16.34 -7.72
CA ALA A 31 1.52 -16.63 -6.77
C ALA A 31 2.07 -15.32 -6.21
N ALA A 32 2.37 -15.30 -4.92
CA ALA A 32 2.94 -14.15 -4.23
C ALA A 32 4.01 -13.47 -5.10
N VAL A 33 3.82 -12.18 -5.37
CA VAL A 33 4.68 -11.40 -6.27
C VAL A 33 6.12 -11.53 -5.77
N PRO A 34 7.06 -12.01 -6.60
CA PRO A 34 8.44 -12.15 -6.19
C PRO A 34 9.01 -10.77 -5.84
N GLU A 35 9.74 -10.71 -4.72
CA GLU A 35 10.27 -9.47 -4.12
C GLU A 35 11.18 -8.65 -5.06
N SER A 36 11.60 -9.23 -6.19
CA SER A 36 12.36 -8.57 -7.27
C SER A 36 11.50 -7.72 -8.22
N GLN A 37 10.17 -7.80 -8.15
CA GLN A 37 9.24 -6.99 -8.96
C GLN A 37 8.64 -5.81 -8.19
N ILE A 38 9.00 -5.65 -6.92
CA ILE A 38 8.72 -4.43 -6.17
C ILE A 38 9.69 -3.37 -6.70
N PRO A 39 9.21 -2.28 -7.34
CA PRO A 39 10.08 -1.21 -7.80
C PRO A 39 10.95 -0.73 -6.64
N ASP A 40 12.24 -0.47 -6.89
CA ASP A 40 13.15 0.09 -5.89
C ASP A 40 12.88 1.58 -5.67
N SER A 41 11.63 1.91 -5.33
CA SER A 41 11.16 3.23 -4.93
C SER A 41 11.93 3.76 -3.73
N LYS A 42 12.58 2.87 -2.96
CA LYS A 42 13.41 3.21 -1.82
C LYS A 42 14.61 4.06 -2.25
N SER A 43 15.31 3.68 -3.32
CA SER A 43 16.45 4.44 -3.85
C SER A 43 16.07 5.85 -4.34
N GLN A 44 15.00 5.96 -5.15
CA GLN A 44 14.53 7.26 -5.66
C GLN A 44 13.95 8.17 -4.55
N PHE A 45 13.28 7.58 -3.56
CA PHE A 45 12.79 8.30 -2.39
C PHE A 45 13.95 8.83 -1.54
N PHE A 46 14.99 8.03 -1.31
CA PHE A 46 16.17 8.47 -0.56
C PHE A 46 16.90 9.63 -1.25
N GLU A 47 17.05 9.59 -2.57
CA GLU A 47 17.65 10.69 -3.32
C GLU A 47 16.84 11.99 -3.17
N LEU A 48 15.51 11.93 -3.22
CA LEU A 48 14.65 13.10 -2.97
C LEU A 48 14.79 13.63 -1.54
N VAL A 49 14.82 12.74 -0.54
CA VAL A 49 15.00 13.13 0.87
C VAL A 49 16.37 13.80 1.09
N GLU A 50 17.44 13.26 0.51
CA GLU A 50 18.78 13.85 0.65
C GLU A 50 18.89 15.23 0.00
N ASN A 51 18.23 15.43 -1.15
CA ASN A 51 18.18 16.72 -1.82
C ASN A 51 17.36 17.76 -1.05
N LEU A 52 16.23 17.36 -0.46
CA LEU A 52 15.36 18.27 0.29
C LEU A 52 15.90 18.59 1.70
N LEU A 53 16.63 17.67 2.33
CA LEU A 53 17.12 17.79 3.70
C LEU A 53 18.61 17.45 3.83
N PRO A 54 19.51 18.34 3.36
CA PRO A 54 20.95 18.09 3.42
C PRO A 54 21.43 17.83 4.86
N TYR A 55 22.26 16.80 5.00
CA TYR A 55 22.77 16.25 6.26
C TYR A 55 23.62 17.21 7.11
N SER A 56 23.91 18.42 6.64
CA SER A 56 24.81 19.39 7.26
C SER A 56 24.20 20.19 8.42
N GLN A 57 22.92 20.03 8.71
CA GLN A 57 22.23 20.67 9.82
C GLN A 57 22.04 19.65 10.95
N GLU A 58 22.67 19.80 12.12
CA GLU A 58 22.57 18.82 13.23
C GLU A 58 21.11 18.51 13.65
N LYS A 59 20.18 19.43 13.41
CA LYS A 59 18.74 19.26 13.68
C LYS A 59 17.99 18.43 12.64
N THR A 60 18.55 18.16 11.45
CA THR A 60 17.87 17.35 10.42
C THR A 60 18.02 15.84 10.64
N ARG A 61 18.94 15.41 11.51
CA ARG A 61 19.22 13.98 11.76
C ARG A 61 17.98 13.19 12.17
N ASP A 62 17.11 13.77 13.01
CA ASP A 62 15.93 13.07 13.53
C ASP A 62 14.81 12.95 12.49
N LEU A 63 14.62 13.94 11.61
CA LEU A 63 13.63 13.82 10.53
C LEU A 63 14.11 12.90 9.41
N ASN A 64 15.39 13.01 9.04
CA ASN A 64 15.97 12.17 7.99
C ASN A 64 15.97 10.69 8.39
N SER A 65 16.25 10.36 9.65
CA SER A 65 16.13 8.97 10.12
C SER A 65 14.70 8.48 10.05
N LEU A 66 13.72 9.26 10.54
CA LEU A 66 12.31 8.89 10.50
C LEU A 66 11.78 8.68 9.07
N LEU A 67 12.15 9.55 8.14
CA LEU A 67 11.83 9.39 6.72
C LEU A 67 12.49 8.13 6.15
N ARG A 68 13.69 7.79 6.61
CA ARG A 68 14.38 6.57 6.16
C ARG A 68 13.81 5.28 6.72
N ASP A 69 13.21 5.32 7.91
CA ASP A 69 12.57 4.17 8.56
C ASP A 69 11.16 3.90 7.99
N LEU A 70 10.50 4.93 7.45
CA LEU A 70 9.13 4.84 6.93
C LEU A 70 8.94 3.74 5.87
N PRO A 71 9.79 3.59 4.83
CA PRO A 71 9.64 2.51 3.84
C PRO A 71 9.70 1.10 4.44
N ASP A 72 10.49 0.90 5.50
CA ASP A 72 10.60 -0.40 6.14
C ASP A 72 9.35 -0.72 6.96
N ALA A 73 8.75 0.28 7.62
CA ALA A 73 7.43 0.13 8.24
C ALA A 73 6.31 -0.12 7.21
N GLU A 74 6.33 0.57 6.06
CA GLU A 74 5.41 0.32 4.94
C GLU A 74 5.52 -1.14 4.46
N ARG A 75 6.74 -1.63 4.23
CA ARG A 75 6.99 -3.00 3.78
C ARG A 75 6.51 -4.03 4.82
N ASN A 76 6.75 -3.80 6.10
CA ASN A 76 6.29 -4.70 7.15
C ASN A 76 4.77 -4.75 7.24
N PHE A 77 4.10 -3.59 7.12
CA PHE A 77 2.64 -3.52 7.14
C PHE A 77 2.00 -4.15 5.89
N LEU A 78 2.60 -3.97 4.70
CA LEU A 78 2.18 -4.67 3.48
C LEU A 78 2.28 -6.18 3.60
N LYS A 79 3.38 -6.67 4.20
CA LYS A 79 3.61 -8.11 4.41
C LYS A 79 2.64 -8.70 5.43
N SER A 80 2.28 -7.93 6.46
CA SER A 80 1.37 -8.37 7.50
C SER A 80 0.51 -7.19 7.99
N PRO A 81 -0.72 -7.05 7.47
CA PRO A 81 -1.68 -6.05 7.94
C PRO A 81 -2.19 -6.38 9.34
N SER A 82 -1.43 -5.98 10.37
CA SER A 82 -1.74 -6.20 11.78
C SER A 82 -1.81 -4.89 12.55
N TYR A 83 -2.48 -4.90 13.69
CA TYR A 83 -2.53 -3.73 14.59
C TYR A 83 -1.13 -3.32 15.07
N GLU A 84 -0.23 -4.28 15.26
CA GLU A 84 1.16 -4.01 15.65
C GLU A 84 1.91 -3.23 14.56
N ASN A 85 1.86 -3.71 13.32
CA ASN A 85 2.53 -3.05 12.20
C ASN A 85 1.90 -1.69 11.86
N LEU A 86 0.57 -1.56 11.95
CA LEU A 86 -0.10 -0.27 11.83
C LEU A 86 0.34 0.71 12.92
N ASN A 87 0.53 0.24 14.16
CA ASN A 87 0.98 1.11 15.25
C ASN A 87 2.43 1.58 15.05
N VAL A 88 3.31 0.72 14.52
CA VAL A 88 4.67 1.11 14.13
C VAL A 88 4.64 2.18 13.04
N TYR A 89 3.88 1.94 11.96
CA TYR A 89 3.71 2.91 10.88
C TYR A 89 3.16 4.25 11.40
N LYS A 90 2.09 4.21 12.20
CA LYS A 90 1.47 5.39 12.82
C LYS A 90 2.45 6.19 13.67
N ARG A 91 3.28 5.53 14.48
CA ARG A 91 4.29 6.21 15.32
C ARG A 91 5.35 6.93 14.49
N ILE A 92 5.82 6.33 13.41
CA ILE A 92 6.79 6.97 12.51
C ILE A 92 6.14 8.20 11.87
N VAL A 93 4.95 8.06 11.29
CA VAL A 93 4.23 9.18 10.68
C VAL A 93 4.00 10.32 11.69
N GLN A 94 3.53 10.01 12.89
CA GLN A 94 3.33 11.02 13.94
C GLN A 94 4.62 11.72 14.37
N SER A 95 5.74 10.99 14.40
CA SER A 95 7.05 11.57 14.74
C SER A 95 7.54 12.52 13.65
N ILE A 96 7.34 12.16 12.38
CA ILE A 96 7.62 13.02 11.23
C ILE A 96 6.79 14.30 11.34
N LEU A 97 5.47 14.20 11.49
CA LEU A 97 4.58 15.35 11.57
C LEU A 97 4.96 16.30 12.72
N ARG A 98 5.31 15.75 13.89
CA ARG A 98 5.77 16.54 15.04
C ARG A 98 7.04 17.32 14.73
N GLU A 99 8.04 16.66 14.14
CA GLU A 99 9.31 17.30 13.82
C GLU A 99 9.15 18.39 12.76
N VAL A 100 8.27 18.19 11.76
CA VAL A 100 7.94 19.23 10.78
C VAL A 100 7.24 20.41 11.47
N MET A 101 6.25 20.16 12.34
CA MET A 101 5.55 21.21 13.09
C MET A 101 6.49 22.03 13.97
N ASP A 102 7.39 21.36 14.70
CA ASP A 102 8.35 22.03 15.58
C ASP A 102 9.34 22.90 14.81
N ARG A 103 9.70 22.51 13.58
CA ARG A 103 10.49 23.34 12.67
C ARG A 103 9.70 24.54 12.17
N ASN A 104 8.45 24.32 11.75
CA ASN A 104 7.61 25.38 11.22
C ASN A 104 7.35 26.46 12.30
N ALA A 105 7.01 26.07 13.53
CA ALA A 105 6.82 26.98 14.65
C ALA A 105 8.08 27.83 14.94
N LYS A 106 9.28 27.23 14.87
CA LYS A 106 10.55 27.97 14.99
C LYS A 106 10.75 28.96 13.84
N VAL A 107 10.34 28.63 12.62
CA VAL A 107 10.43 29.54 11.47
C VAL A 107 9.44 30.70 11.60
N GLU A 108 8.20 30.45 12.03
CA GLU A 108 7.20 31.52 12.25
C GLU A 108 7.59 32.48 13.37
N THR A 109 8.26 32.01 14.42
CA THR A 109 8.77 32.91 15.48
C THR A 109 9.88 33.83 14.96
N LEU A 110 10.71 33.36 14.01
CA LEU A 110 11.78 34.15 13.38
C LEU A 110 11.27 35.08 12.26
N ARG A 111 10.26 34.66 11.49
CA ARG A 111 9.57 35.46 10.48
C ARG A 111 8.30 36.06 11.06
N SER A 112 8.39 37.28 11.62
CA SER A 112 7.20 37.98 12.11
C SER A 112 6.04 37.98 11.10
N ARG A 113 4.92 37.34 11.45
CA ARG A 113 3.59 37.40 10.80
C ARG A 113 3.54 37.12 9.29
N ALA A 114 3.85 35.89 8.86
CA ALA A 114 3.23 35.34 7.64
C ALA A 114 1.94 34.57 8.03
N LYS A 115 0.80 35.27 8.12
CA LYS A 115 -0.47 34.80 8.71
C LYS A 115 -1.20 33.61 8.01
N GLY A 116 -0.58 32.88 7.10
CA GLY A 116 -1.26 31.84 6.30
C GLY A 116 -0.48 30.55 6.03
N GLY A 117 0.74 30.42 6.56
CA GLY A 117 1.55 29.20 6.39
C GLY A 117 1.10 28.08 7.33
N SER A 118 0.97 28.40 8.62
CA SER A 118 0.52 27.48 9.66
C SER A 118 -0.86 26.86 9.39
N GLU A 119 -1.84 27.65 8.93
CA GLU A 119 -3.20 27.14 8.70
C GLU A 119 -3.22 26.00 7.66
N LYS A 120 -2.56 26.19 6.51
CA LYS A 120 -2.46 25.16 5.47
C LYS A 120 -1.71 23.94 5.97
N MET A 121 -0.65 24.15 6.75
CA MET A 121 0.11 23.06 7.34
C MET A 121 -0.76 22.20 8.28
N TYR A 122 -1.50 22.83 9.19
CA TYR A 122 -2.39 22.10 10.11
C TYR A 122 -3.49 21.34 9.36
N GLN A 123 -4.01 21.89 8.26
CA GLN A 123 -4.96 21.18 7.40
C GLN A 123 -4.33 19.92 6.80
N ILE A 124 -3.12 20.00 6.24
CA ILE A 124 -2.44 18.83 5.67
C ILE A 124 -2.11 17.79 6.75
N VAL A 125 -1.63 18.22 7.93
CA VAL A 125 -1.39 17.35 9.09
C VAL A 125 -2.67 16.59 9.46
N THR A 126 -3.81 17.26 9.50
CA THR A 126 -5.11 16.66 9.80
C THR A 126 -5.50 15.61 8.75
N ILE A 127 -5.35 15.96 7.47
CA ILE A 127 -5.63 15.04 6.35
C ILE A 127 -4.75 13.78 6.44
N ILE A 128 -3.47 13.94 6.81
CA ILE A 128 -2.56 12.79 6.97
C ILE A 128 -3.03 11.90 8.14
N ASP A 129 -3.34 12.47 9.30
CA ASP A 129 -3.79 11.68 10.45
C ASP A 129 -5.06 10.88 10.12
N GLU A 130 -6.04 11.54 9.48
CA GLU A 130 -7.27 10.89 9.00
C GLU A 130 -6.97 9.71 8.06
N LYS A 131 -6.10 9.92 7.06
CA LYS A 131 -5.69 8.86 6.11
C LYS A 131 -5.03 7.69 6.82
N VAL A 132 -4.18 7.94 7.82
CA VAL A 132 -3.55 6.87 8.63
C VAL A 132 -4.60 6.07 9.39
N GLN A 133 -5.64 6.71 9.96
CA GLN A 133 -6.72 5.97 10.63
C GLN A 133 -7.46 5.04 9.66
N THR A 134 -7.67 5.45 8.40
CA THR A 134 -8.35 4.61 7.40
C THR A 134 -7.59 3.32 7.06
N LEU A 135 -6.30 3.21 7.40
CA LEU A 135 -5.54 2.00 7.14
C LEU A 135 -5.97 0.82 8.04
N ALA A 136 -6.64 1.08 9.16
CA ALA A 136 -7.20 0.04 10.01
C ALA A 136 -8.23 -0.84 9.28
N ASP A 137 -8.89 -0.30 8.25
CA ASP A 137 -9.86 -1.04 7.45
C ASP A 137 -9.25 -2.28 6.79
N PHE A 138 -7.96 -2.26 6.45
CA PHE A 138 -7.24 -3.39 5.85
C PHE A 138 -6.88 -4.49 6.84
N ILE A 139 -6.95 -4.21 8.14
CA ILE A 139 -6.79 -5.22 9.20
C ILE A 139 -8.12 -5.93 9.42
N ILE A 140 -9.23 -5.18 9.39
CA ILE A 140 -10.58 -5.69 9.65
C ILE A 140 -11.14 -6.46 8.45
N HIS A 141 -10.74 -6.08 7.24
CA HIS A 141 -11.23 -6.61 5.97
C HIS A 141 -10.07 -7.19 5.15
N PRO A 142 -9.64 -8.44 5.42
CA PRO A 142 -8.50 -9.07 4.76
C PRO A 142 -8.67 -9.29 3.25
N GLU A 143 -9.91 -9.21 2.75
CA GLU A 143 -10.25 -9.26 1.33
C GLU A 143 -9.85 -7.99 0.57
N ASN A 144 -9.57 -6.89 1.28
CA ASN A 144 -9.11 -5.66 0.67
C ASN A 144 -7.74 -5.87 0.01
N SER A 145 -7.57 -5.27 -1.16
CA SER A 145 -6.37 -5.48 -1.97
C SER A 145 -5.11 -4.92 -1.29
N THR A 146 -4.05 -5.73 -1.20
CA THR A 146 -2.71 -5.29 -0.78
C THR A 146 -2.18 -4.15 -1.66
N PHE A 147 -2.58 -4.12 -2.93
CA PHE A 147 -2.24 -3.03 -3.84
C PHE A 147 -2.91 -1.71 -3.44
N ASP A 148 -4.16 -1.75 -2.96
CA ASP A 148 -4.86 -0.55 -2.49
C ASP A 148 -4.25 -0.03 -1.18
N LEU A 149 -3.82 -0.93 -0.29
CA LEU A 149 -3.07 -0.55 0.91
C LEU A 149 -1.77 0.16 0.54
N MET A 150 -1.01 -0.40 -0.41
CA MET A 150 0.22 0.20 -0.94
C MET A 150 -0.04 1.62 -1.47
N LYS A 151 -1.03 1.78 -2.34
CA LYS A 151 -1.39 3.08 -2.93
C LYS A 151 -1.76 4.12 -1.87
N ARG A 152 -2.45 3.71 -0.79
CA ARG A 152 -2.79 4.60 0.33
C ARG A 152 -1.55 5.07 1.08
N MET A 153 -0.60 4.16 1.34
CA MET A 153 0.66 4.52 1.99
C MET A 153 1.52 5.43 1.11
N GLU A 154 1.60 5.16 -0.20
CA GLU A 154 2.29 6.05 -1.15
C GLU A 154 1.71 7.47 -1.16
N ASN A 155 0.37 7.59 -1.10
CA ASN A 155 -0.28 8.88 -1.02
C ASN A 155 0.04 9.61 0.30
N ILE A 156 0.06 8.91 1.43
CA ILE A 156 0.48 9.48 2.73
C ILE A 156 1.93 9.94 2.65
N ARG A 157 2.83 9.12 2.10
CA ARG A 157 4.24 9.44 1.92
C ARG A 157 4.45 10.70 1.06
N GLY A 158 3.68 10.83 -0.03
CA GLY A 158 3.70 12.04 -0.86
C GLY A 158 3.34 13.30 -0.07
N LEU A 159 2.26 13.24 0.72
CA LEU A 159 1.85 14.36 1.58
C LEU A 159 2.89 14.70 2.65
N LEU A 160 3.59 13.70 3.19
CA LEU A 160 4.69 13.92 4.13
C LEU A 160 5.86 14.64 3.45
N VAL A 161 6.22 14.25 2.23
CA VAL A 161 7.30 14.93 1.47
C VAL A 161 6.91 16.37 1.14
N ASP A 162 5.68 16.60 0.69
CA ASP A 162 5.16 17.96 0.40
C ASP A 162 5.19 18.89 1.61
N LEU A 163 5.03 18.34 2.82
CA LEU A 163 5.16 19.10 4.08
C LEU A 163 6.62 19.42 4.44
N THR A 164 7.58 18.65 3.94
CA THR A 164 9.01 18.81 4.24
C THR A 164 9.77 19.65 3.22
N SER A 165 9.19 19.82 2.02
CA SER A 165 9.74 20.62 0.91
C SER A 165 9.64 22.13 1.11
#